data_AF-A0A699ZP81-F1
#
_entry.id   AF-A0A699ZP81-F1
#
_cell.length_a   1.000
_cell.length_b   1.000
_cell.length_c   1.000
_cell.angle_alpha   90.00
_cell.angle_beta   90.00
_cell.angle_gamma   90.00
#
_symmetry.space_group_name_H-M   'P 1'
#
loop_
_entity.id
_entity.type
_entity.pdbx_description
1 polymer ?
#
loop_
_entity_poly.entity_id
_entity_poly.type
_entity_poly.pdbx_seq_one_letter_code
_entity_poly.pdbx_strand_id
1 'polypeptide(L)'
;MADQLRRWKLTKGQVKHASGLNNARRDTEQWLAPIKPHLQHLAASSAGTSLEANLKHITVTLATWDAVWEVYLDPKWSRQRLRLYGAQDRALEQFINKLEEEVAEVSMERYGHAKQLAPRSSQEATPTAASEPGPSTSQPAKRSKRTKAEPAAELTKGKGKGKAAKAKPAPQPGRQ
;
A
#
# COMPACT_ATOMS: atom_id res chain seq x y z
N MET A 1 -12.31 -15.82 20.80
CA MET A 1 -11.20 -14.83 20.67
C MET A 1 -10.12 -15.29 19.70
N ALA A 2 -9.56 -16.50 19.83
CA ALA A 2 -8.50 -16.99 18.92
C ALA A 2 -8.90 -17.01 17.43
N ASP A 3 -10.14 -17.35 17.11
CA ASP A 3 -10.63 -17.39 15.72
C ASP A 3 -10.85 -15.98 15.11
N GLN A 4 -11.12 -14.96 15.93
CA GLN A 4 -11.18 -13.57 15.45
C GLN A 4 -9.78 -13.02 15.17
N LEU A 5 -8.79 -13.35 16.01
CA LEU A 5 -7.39 -12.96 15.77
C LEU A 5 -6.79 -13.59 14.52
N ARG A 6 -7.21 -14.82 14.16
CA ARG A 6 -6.81 -15.43 12.88
C ARG A 6 -7.49 -14.78 11.68
N ARG A 7 -8.72 -14.29 11.85
CA ARG A 7 -9.51 -13.60 10.81
C ARG A 7 -8.91 -12.25 10.44
N TRP A 8 -8.46 -11.48 11.43
CA TRP A 8 -7.89 -10.14 11.24
C TRP A 8 -6.39 -10.11 10.95
N LYS A 9 -5.83 -11.22 10.45
CA LYS A 9 -4.40 -11.33 10.16
C LYS A 9 -4.14 -11.28 8.67
N LEU A 10 -3.43 -10.25 8.21
CA LEU A 10 -2.88 -10.22 6.86
C LEU A 10 -1.60 -11.07 6.78
N THR A 11 -1.60 -12.07 5.91
CA THR A 11 -0.46 -12.95 5.71
C THR A 11 0.45 -12.46 4.59
N LYS A 12 1.74 -12.80 4.69
CA LYS A 12 2.71 -12.54 3.60
C LYS A 12 2.28 -13.16 2.27
N GLY A 13 1.60 -14.31 2.30
CA GLY A 13 1.06 -14.97 1.12
C GLY A 13 -0.02 -14.14 0.42
N GLN A 14 -0.97 -13.60 1.19
CA GLN A 14 -2.03 -12.72 0.67
C GLN A 14 -1.45 -11.45 0.05
N VAL A 15 -0.49 -10.80 0.71
CA VAL A 15 0.16 -9.58 0.16
C VAL A 15 0.86 -9.90 -1.16
N LYS A 16 1.60 -11.01 -1.25
CA LYS A 16 2.29 -11.41 -2.49
C LYS A 16 1.31 -11.67 -3.64
N HIS A 17 0.17 -12.27 -3.35
CA HIS A 17 -0.85 -12.54 -4.36
C HIS A 17 -1.56 -11.25 -4.80
N ALA A 18 -2.04 -10.45 -3.86
CA ALA A 18 -2.79 -9.23 -4.12
C ALA A 18 -1.94 -8.13 -4.80
N SER A 19 -0.67 -8.01 -4.44
CA SER A 19 0.25 -7.04 -5.06
C SER A 19 0.78 -7.48 -6.44
N GLY A 20 0.48 -8.69 -6.89
CA GLY A 20 1.03 -9.23 -8.15
C GLY A 20 2.53 -9.56 -8.08
N LEU A 21 3.12 -9.65 -6.88
CA LEU A 21 4.55 -9.92 -6.69
C LEU A 21 5.00 -11.24 -7.34
N ASN A 22 4.13 -12.24 -7.37
CA ASN A 22 4.42 -13.51 -8.05
C ASN A 22 4.58 -13.33 -9.56
N ASN A 23 3.76 -12.48 -10.19
CA ASN A 23 3.89 -12.17 -11.61
C ASN A 23 5.14 -11.32 -11.86
N ALA A 24 5.40 -10.32 -11.01
CA ALA A 24 6.62 -9.51 -11.12
C ALA A 24 7.90 -10.34 -11.02
N ARG A 25 7.89 -11.38 -10.17
CA ARG A 25 8.98 -12.36 -10.08
C ARG A 25 9.14 -13.15 -11.38
N ARG A 26 8.06 -13.65 -11.98
CA ARG A 26 8.11 -14.38 -13.26
C ARG A 26 8.65 -13.51 -14.39
N ASP A 27 8.20 -12.27 -14.49
CA ASP A 27 8.71 -11.30 -15.46
C ASP A 27 10.22 -11.07 -15.27
N THR A 28 10.67 -10.91 -14.01
CA THR A 28 12.10 -10.78 -13.66
C THR A 28 12.89 -12.00 -14.14
N GLU A 29 12.39 -13.21 -13.87
CA GLU A 29 13.01 -14.46 -14.30
C GLU A 29 13.06 -14.55 -15.85
N GLN A 30 12.00 -14.13 -16.53
CA GLN A 30 11.94 -14.09 -18.00
C GLN A 30 12.93 -13.08 -18.60
N TRP A 31 13.06 -11.88 -18.01
CA TRP A 31 13.97 -10.85 -18.50
C TRP A 31 15.44 -11.21 -18.28
N LEU A 32 15.74 -11.97 -17.22
CA LEU A 32 17.10 -12.45 -16.95
C LEU A 32 17.45 -13.71 -17.74
N ALA A 33 16.48 -14.45 -18.29
CA ALA A 33 16.72 -15.71 -18.97
C ALA A 33 17.80 -15.64 -20.07
N PRO A 34 17.82 -14.61 -20.96
CA PRO A 34 18.84 -14.52 -22.01
C PRO A 34 20.26 -14.31 -21.48
N ILE A 35 20.41 -13.60 -20.36
CA ILE A 35 21.72 -13.27 -19.78
C ILE A 35 22.16 -14.22 -18.66
N LYS A 36 21.31 -15.17 -18.28
CA LYS A 36 21.61 -16.18 -17.25
C LYS A 36 22.96 -16.89 -17.44
N PRO A 37 23.35 -17.38 -18.64
CA PRO A 37 24.67 -17.98 -18.83
C PRO A 37 25.81 -16.96 -18.61
N HIS A 38 25.65 -15.71 -19.06
CA HIS A 38 26.63 -14.65 -18.86
C HIS A 38 26.84 -14.36 -17.35
N LEU A 39 25.75 -14.32 -16.58
CA LEU A 39 25.81 -14.17 -15.12
C LEU A 39 26.51 -15.34 -14.43
N GLN A 40 26.30 -16.57 -14.91
CA GLN A 40 27.00 -17.75 -14.38
C GLN A 40 28.49 -17.72 -14.70
N HIS A 41 28.86 -17.35 -15.94
CA HIS A 41 30.25 -17.19 -16.34
C HIS A 41 30.96 -16.11 -15.52
N LEU A 42 30.30 -14.97 -15.29
CA LEU A 42 30.82 -13.90 -14.47
C LEU A 42 31.00 -14.35 -13.01
N ALA A 43 30.03 -15.07 -12.44
CA ALA A 43 30.12 -15.61 -11.09
C ALA A 43 31.22 -16.67 -10.94
N ALA A 44 31.46 -17.47 -11.98
CA ALA A 44 32.54 -18.47 -12.01
C ALA A 44 33.93 -17.83 -12.18
N SER A 45 33.99 -16.62 -12.73
CA SER A 45 35.23 -15.88 -12.93
C SER A 45 35.45 -14.89 -11.79
N SER A 46 36.09 -15.36 -10.71
CA SER A 46 36.46 -14.50 -9.59
C SER A 46 37.82 -13.81 -9.84
N ALA A 47 37.94 -12.56 -9.40
CA ALA A 47 39.25 -11.90 -9.31
C ALA A 47 40.11 -12.61 -8.25
N GLY A 48 41.10 -13.36 -8.71
CA GLY A 48 42.06 -14.03 -7.83
C GLY A 48 43.21 -13.11 -7.41
N THR A 49 44.17 -13.65 -6.66
CA THR A 49 45.39 -12.93 -6.27
C THR A 49 46.51 -13.00 -7.32
N SER A 50 46.39 -13.88 -8.32
CA SER A 50 47.38 -14.03 -9.39
C SER A 50 47.05 -13.16 -10.60
N LEU A 51 48.08 -12.71 -11.31
CA LEU A 51 47.92 -11.94 -12.55
C LEU A 51 47.10 -12.71 -13.59
N GLU A 52 47.37 -14.00 -13.77
CA GLU A 52 46.66 -14.85 -14.73
C GLU A 52 45.15 -14.95 -14.40
N ALA A 53 44.79 -15.11 -13.12
CA ALA A 53 43.40 -15.13 -12.70
C ALA A 53 42.72 -13.77 -12.95
N ASN A 54 43.42 -12.65 -12.69
CA ASN A 54 42.91 -11.31 -12.97
C ASN A 54 42.68 -11.07 -14.47
N LEU A 55 43.60 -11.52 -15.33
CA LEU A 55 43.45 -11.39 -16.79
C LEU A 55 42.25 -12.19 -17.30
N LYS A 56 42.06 -13.42 -16.80
CA LYS A 56 40.87 -14.23 -17.10
C LYS A 56 39.58 -13.54 -16.65
N HIS A 57 39.56 -12.98 -15.44
CA HIS A 57 38.41 -12.22 -14.92
C HIS A 57 38.09 -10.96 -15.75
N ILE A 58 39.10 -10.17 -16.13
CA ILE A 58 38.92 -8.99 -16.99
C ILE A 58 38.37 -9.39 -18.35
N THR A 59 38.90 -10.47 -18.94
CA THR A 59 38.45 -10.96 -20.26
C THR A 59 36.99 -11.41 -20.22
N VAL A 60 36.60 -12.20 -19.21
CA VAL A 60 35.20 -12.63 -19.03
C VAL A 60 34.28 -11.44 -18.79
N THR A 61 34.71 -10.48 -17.97
CA THR A 61 33.93 -9.27 -17.69
C THR A 61 33.71 -8.46 -18.96
N LEU A 62 34.75 -8.15 -19.73
CA LEU A 62 34.63 -7.39 -20.98
C LEU A 62 33.75 -8.09 -22.01
N ALA A 63 33.88 -9.41 -22.16
CA ALA A 63 33.08 -10.18 -23.11
C ALA A 63 31.59 -10.26 -22.74
N THR A 64 31.25 -10.14 -21.46
CA THR A 64 29.87 -10.28 -20.96
C THR A 64 29.21 -8.94 -20.63
N TRP A 65 29.99 -7.86 -20.51
CA TRP A 65 29.55 -6.56 -20.02
C TRP A 65 28.37 -5.99 -20.81
N ASP A 66 28.50 -5.91 -22.13
CA ASP A 66 27.50 -5.31 -23.01
C ASP A 66 26.13 -6.01 -22.88
N ALA A 67 26.12 -7.34 -23.06
CA ALA A 67 24.91 -8.14 -22.95
C ALA A 67 24.23 -8.04 -21.57
N VAL A 68 25.01 -7.97 -20.50
CA VAL A 68 24.48 -7.85 -19.13
C VAL A 68 23.89 -6.45 -18.89
N TRP A 69 24.56 -5.38 -19.29
CA TRP A 69 24.08 -4.02 -19.06
C TRP A 69 22.89 -3.62 -19.93
N GLU A 70 22.80 -4.11 -21.16
CA GLU A 70 21.62 -3.91 -22.00
C GLU A 70 20.33 -4.36 -21.30
N VAL A 71 20.37 -5.48 -20.57
CA VAL A 71 19.22 -5.95 -19.79
C VAL A 71 19.00 -5.11 -18.53
N TYR A 72 20.05 -4.77 -17.78
CA TYR A 72 19.91 -4.04 -16.51
C TYR A 72 19.51 -2.57 -16.65
N LEU A 73 19.92 -1.92 -17.74
CA LEU A 73 19.61 -0.50 -17.99
C LEU A 73 18.20 -0.30 -18.57
N ASP A 74 17.49 -1.38 -18.93
CA ASP A 74 16.13 -1.29 -19.44
C ASP A 74 15.20 -0.63 -18.40
N PRO A 75 14.51 0.47 -18.75
CA PRO A 75 13.60 1.15 -17.82
C PRO A 75 12.41 0.29 -17.36
N LYS A 76 12.20 -0.91 -17.91
CA LYS A 76 11.19 -1.87 -17.43
C LYS A 76 11.37 -2.23 -15.96
N TRP A 77 12.61 -2.27 -15.46
CA TRP A 77 12.91 -2.55 -14.06
C TRP A 77 12.35 -1.49 -13.12
N SER A 78 12.62 -0.21 -13.40
CA SER A 78 12.13 0.90 -12.58
C SER A 78 10.62 1.02 -12.64
N ARG A 79 10.03 0.83 -13.83
CA ARG A 79 8.57 0.80 -14.02
C ARG A 79 7.90 -0.32 -13.22
N GLN A 80 8.43 -1.54 -13.28
CA GLN A 80 7.88 -2.67 -12.56
C GLN A 80 7.95 -2.47 -11.05
N ARG A 81 9.10 -2.00 -10.55
CA ARG A 81 9.29 -1.70 -9.13
C ARG A 81 8.32 -0.62 -8.63
N LEU A 82 8.10 0.44 -9.41
CA LEU A 82 7.12 1.48 -9.08
C LEU A 82 5.69 0.93 -9.03
N ARG A 83 5.30 0.11 -10.02
CA ARG A 83 3.98 -0.55 -10.04
C ARG A 83 3.79 -1.47 -8.84
N LEU A 84 4.84 -2.18 -8.43
CA LEU A 84 4.80 -3.10 -7.30
C LEU A 84 4.60 -2.36 -5.98
N TYR A 85 5.28 -1.24 -5.75
CA TYR A 85 5.03 -0.41 -4.57
C TYR A 85 3.57 0.04 -4.49
N GLY A 86 3.05 0.64 -5.57
CA GLY A 86 1.64 1.06 -5.60
C GLY A 86 0.66 -0.12 -5.45
N ALA A 87 1.00 -1.32 -5.94
CA ALA A 87 0.18 -2.50 -5.77
C ALA A 87 0.21 -3.05 -4.33
N GLN A 88 1.33 -2.95 -3.63
CA GLN A 88 1.42 -3.29 -2.21
C GLN A 88 0.60 -2.32 -1.36
N ASP A 89 0.70 -1.02 -1.63
CA ASP A 89 -0.08 -0.01 -0.91
C ASP A 89 -1.58 -0.25 -1.08
N ARG A 90 -2.04 -0.49 -2.33
CA ARG A 90 -3.44 -0.86 -2.59
C ARG A 90 -3.85 -2.16 -1.90
N ALA A 91 -2.97 -3.17 -1.85
CA ALA A 91 -3.28 -4.42 -1.16
C ALA A 91 -3.45 -4.23 0.35
N LEU A 92 -2.68 -3.33 0.96
CA LEU A 92 -2.81 -2.96 2.37
C LEU A 92 -4.10 -2.16 2.61
N GLU A 93 -4.39 -1.18 1.76
CA GLU A 93 -5.60 -0.36 1.82
C GLU A 93 -6.86 -1.23 1.75
N GLN A 94 -6.92 -2.19 0.82
CA GLN A 94 -8.02 -3.15 0.72
C GLN A 94 -8.20 -3.99 1.99
N PHE A 95 -7.10 -4.38 2.64
CA PHE A 95 -7.16 -5.11 3.90
C PHE A 95 -7.68 -4.23 5.04
N ILE A 96 -7.23 -2.98 5.14
CA ILE A 96 -7.70 -2.03 6.17
C ILE A 96 -9.20 -1.77 6.00
N ASN A 97 -9.66 -1.46 4.78
CA ASN A 97 -11.07 -1.22 4.50
C ASN A 97 -11.94 -2.43 4.89
N LYS A 98 -11.47 -3.64 4.58
CA LYS A 98 -12.15 -4.87 4.99
C LYS A 98 -12.18 -5.04 6.52
N LEU A 99 -11.09 -4.72 7.21
CA LEU A 99 -11.06 -4.76 8.67
C LEU A 99 -12.05 -3.77 9.29
N GLU A 100 -12.14 -2.56 8.76
CA GLU A 100 -13.07 -1.54 9.25
C GLU A 100 -14.53 -2.01 9.10
N GLU A 101 -14.87 -2.64 7.99
CA GLU A 101 -16.19 -3.25 7.76
C GLU A 101 -16.49 -4.36 8.78
N GLU A 102 -15.57 -5.33 8.94
CA GLU A 102 -15.75 -6.44 9.90
C GLU A 102 -15.82 -5.94 11.36
N VAL A 103 -15.06 -4.90 11.71
CA VAL A 103 -15.12 -4.29 13.04
C VAL A 103 -16.46 -3.58 13.25
N ALA A 104 -16.95 -2.84 12.27
CA ALA A 104 -18.23 -2.15 12.34
C ALA A 104 -19.40 -3.14 12.50
N GLU A 105 -19.37 -4.27 11.79
CA GLU A 105 -20.35 -5.36 11.91
C GLU A 105 -20.37 -5.92 13.34
N VAL A 106 -19.20 -6.33 13.86
CA VAL A 106 -19.09 -6.88 15.24
C VAL A 106 -19.52 -5.85 16.28
N SER A 107 -19.22 -4.57 16.08
CA SER A 107 -19.67 -3.49 16.97
C SER A 107 -21.19 -3.34 16.97
N MET A 108 -21.84 -3.39 15.82
CA MET A 108 -23.31 -3.31 15.72
C MET A 108 -23.99 -4.52 16.34
N GLU A 109 -23.50 -5.74 16.10
CA GLU A 109 -24.02 -6.96 16.71
C GLU A 109 -23.97 -6.90 18.25
N ARG A 110 -22.81 -6.52 18.80
CA ARG A 110 -22.62 -6.42 20.26
C ARG A 110 -23.48 -5.31 20.87
N TYR A 111 -23.59 -4.16 20.20
CA TYR A 111 -24.46 -3.08 20.65
C TYR A 111 -25.94 -3.48 20.62
N GLY A 112 -26.37 -4.18 19.56
CA GLY A 112 -27.73 -4.71 19.44
C GLY A 112 -28.07 -5.71 20.54
N HIS A 113 -27.18 -6.68 20.81
CA HIS A 113 -27.35 -7.64 21.90
C HIS A 113 -27.38 -6.96 23.29
N ALA A 114 -26.48 -6.01 23.55
CA ALA A 114 -26.47 -5.27 24.82
C ALA A 114 -27.78 -4.48 25.04
N LYS A 115 -28.35 -3.93 23.97
CA LYS A 115 -29.62 -3.19 24.03
C LYS A 115 -30.84 -4.09 24.26
N GLN A 116 -30.79 -5.35 23.82
CA GLN A 116 -31.82 -6.35 24.12
C GLN A 116 -31.72 -6.92 25.54
N LEU A 117 -30.50 -6.96 26.10
CA LEU A 117 -30.21 -7.46 27.44
C LEU A 117 -30.36 -6.41 28.56
N ALA A 118 -30.57 -5.13 28.21
CA ALA A 118 -30.84 -4.08 29.19
C ALA A 118 -32.17 -4.39 29.93
N PRO A 119 -32.19 -4.48 31.27
CA PRO A 119 -33.39 -4.83 32.01
C PRO A 119 -34.51 -3.83 31.69
N ARG A 120 -35.66 -4.35 31.23
CA ARG A 120 -36.94 -3.63 31.21
C ARG A 120 -37.47 -3.45 32.64
N SER A 121 -36.63 -3.04 33.59
CA SER A 121 -36.97 -2.85 34.99
C SER A 121 -37.51 -1.44 35.23
N SER A 122 -38.63 -1.11 34.57
CA SER A 122 -39.46 0.04 34.92
C SER A 122 -40.94 -0.19 34.59
N GLN A 123 -41.36 -1.43 34.38
CA GLN A 123 -42.77 -1.79 34.34
C GLN A 123 -43.03 -2.93 35.31
N GLU A 124 -43.17 -2.57 36.58
CA GLU A 124 -43.82 -3.40 37.59
C GLU A 124 -45.15 -2.73 37.98
N ALA A 125 -46.19 -3.53 38.19
CA ALA A 125 -47.59 -3.18 38.03
C ALA A 125 -48.34 -2.93 39.37
N THR A 126 -49.19 -1.87 39.40
CA THR A 126 -50.57 -1.69 39.99
C THR A 126 -50.94 -2.22 41.41
N PRO A 127 -51.76 -1.51 42.24
CA PRO A 127 -53.22 -1.36 41.98
C PRO A 127 -53.97 -0.08 42.50
N THR A 128 -55.11 0.17 41.83
CA THR A 128 -56.41 0.76 42.25
C THR A 128 -56.52 1.85 43.34
N ALA A 129 -56.96 3.06 42.95
CA ALA A 129 -58.05 3.80 43.61
C ALA A 129 -58.59 4.90 42.66
N ALA A 130 -59.91 4.98 42.56
CA ALA A 130 -60.67 5.84 41.65
C ALA A 130 -60.54 7.34 41.96
N SER A 131 -60.44 8.18 40.93
CA SER A 131 -61.07 9.50 40.87
C SER A 131 -61.11 10.01 39.42
N GLU A 132 -62.24 10.65 39.13
CA GLU A 132 -62.86 11.03 37.85
C GLU A 132 -62.18 12.20 37.07
N PRO A 133 -62.68 12.59 35.86
CA PRO A 133 -61.83 12.95 34.73
C PRO A 133 -61.67 14.46 34.43
N GLY A 134 -60.61 14.77 33.65
CA GLY A 134 -60.44 15.94 32.77
C GLY A 134 -59.23 16.84 33.12
N PRO A 135 -58.72 17.71 32.21
CA PRO A 135 -59.10 17.97 30.82
C PRO A 135 -57.93 17.99 29.78
N SER A 136 -58.30 18.02 28.50
CA SER A 136 -57.66 18.73 27.36
C SER A 136 -56.19 18.47 26.94
N THR A 137 -56.03 17.84 25.76
CA THR A 137 -55.46 18.38 24.50
C THR A 137 -54.83 19.79 24.60
N SER A 138 -53.68 20.19 24.06
CA SER A 138 -52.69 19.66 23.10
C SER A 138 -51.51 20.67 22.98
N GLN A 139 -50.31 20.18 22.66
CA GLN A 139 -49.12 20.77 21.99
C GLN A 139 -48.95 22.29 21.78
N PRO A 140 -47.69 22.77 21.75
CA PRO A 140 -47.05 23.16 20.48
C PRO A 140 -45.56 22.75 20.45
N ALA A 141 -44.73 22.96 19.42
CA ALA A 141 -44.82 23.03 17.97
C ALA A 141 -43.35 23.08 17.49
N LYS A 142 -43.07 22.49 16.32
CA LYS A 142 -41.74 22.41 15.70
C LYS A 142 -41.16 23.79 15.37
N ARG A 143 -39.85 24.00 15.53
CA ARG A 143 -39.03 24.83 14.61
C ARG A 143 -37.52 24.60 14.82
N SER A 144 -36.86 23.98 13.84
CA SER A 144 -35.41 24.12 13.67
C SER A 144 -35.08 24.36 12.20
N LYS A 145 -34.60 25.57 11.90
CA LYS A 145 -33.97 25.97 10.64
C LYS A 145 -33.00 27.11 10.94
N ARG A 146 -31.69 26.87 10.78
CA ARG A 146 -30.72 27.76 10.11
C ARG A 146 -29.39 27.02 9.92
N THR A 147 -29.03 26.54 8.73
CA THR A 147 -28.24 27.14 7.62
C THR A 147 -26.75 27.42 7.87
N LYS A 148 -25.92 26.76 7.02
CA LYS A 148 -24.72 27.22 6.28
C LYS A 148 -23.39 27.40 7.03
N ALA A 149 -22.39 26.62 6.62
CA ALA A 149 -21.14 27.12 6.05
C ALA A 149 -20.32 25.99 5.38
N GLU A 150 -19.85 26.29 4.18
CA GLU A 150 -18.86 25.61 3.33
C GLU A 150 -17.44 25.85 3.90
N PRO A 151 -16.37 25.16 3.42
CA PRO A 151 -15.70 25.72 2.25
C PRO A 151 -15.13 24.72 1.23
N ALA A 152 -15.02 25.24 0.01
CA ALA A 152 -14.32 24.72 -1.15
C ALA A 152 -12.79 24.87 -1.08
N ALA A 153 -12.17 24.17 -2.03
CA ALA A 153 -10.76 24.11 -2.38
C ALA A 153 -9.97 25.43 -2.37
N GLU A 154 -8.69 25.33 -1.99
CA GLU A 154 -7.66 26.06 -2.72
C GLU A 154 -6.33 25.28 -2.83
N LEU A 155 -5.88 25.22 -4.07
CA LEU A 155 -4.65 24.65 -4.58
C LEU A 155 -3.59 25.77 -4.51
N THR A 156 -2.48 25.59 -3.81
CA THR A 156 -1.30 26.46 -4.01
C THR A 156 -0.08 25.65 -4.42
N LYS A 157 0.17 25.74 -5.72
CA LYS A 157 1.37 25.37 -6.46
C LYS A 157 2.55 26.26 -6.05
N GLY A 158 3.67 25.63 -5.72
CA GLY A 158 4.99 26.06 -6.19
C GLY A 158 5.81 26.98 -5.30
N LYS A 159 6.98 26.50 -4.89
CA LYS A 159 8.21 27.25 -5.12
C LYS A 159 9.39 26.30 -5.32
N GLY A 160 9.79 26.18 -6.58
CA GLY A 160 11.06 25.58 -6.93
C GLY A 160 12.22 26.39 -6.38
N LYS A 161 13.35 25.70 -6.20
CA LYS A 161 14.65 26.33 -6.25
C LYS A 161 15.56 25.43 -7.05
N GLY A 162 15.53 25.64 -8.37
CA GLY A 162 16.61 25.22 -9.22
C GLY A 162 17.88 25.96 -8.82
N LYS A 163 18.99 25.23 -8.80
CA LYS A 163 20.30 25.79 -9.12
C LYS A 163 20.91 24.91 -10.19
N ALA A 164 20.73 25.35 -11.44
CA ALA A 164 21.67 25.09 -12.49
C ALA A 164 22.93 25.91 -12.17
N ALA A 165 24.06 25.24 -12.00
CA ALA A 165 25.37 25.84 -12.23
C ALA A 165 25.92 25.21 -13.51
N LYS A 166 25.80 25.96 -14.59
CA LYS A 166 26.53 25.74 -15.85
C LYS A 166 27.98 26.16 -15.60
N ALA A 167 28.91 25.21 -15.72
CA ALA A 167 30.34 25.51 -15.87
C ALA A 167 30.95 24.58 -16.94
N LYS A 168 31.29 25.24 -18.06
CA LYS A 168 32.17 24.92 -19.21
C LYS A 168 32.84 23.53 -19.35
N PRO A 169 32.89 22.95 -20.57
CA PRO A 169 33.80 21.85 -20.89
C PRO A 169 35.24 22.37 -21.11
N ALA A 170 36.24 21.54 -20.78
CA ALA A 170 37.65 21.76 -21.07
C ALA A 170 38.19 20.63 -21.99
N PRO A 171 39.23 20.91 -22.80
CA PRO A 171 39.36 20.39 -24.16
C PRO A 171 40.07 19.04 -24.25
N GLN A 172 39.73 18.27 -25.29
CA GLN A 172 40.53 17.12 -25.72
C GLN A 172 41.83 17.58 -26.39
N PRO A 173 42.99 16.99 -26.05
CA PRO A 173 44.10 16.79 -26.98
C PRO A 173 43.86 15.45 -27.68
N GLY A 174 43.67 15.38 -28.99
CA GLY A 174 44.64 15.81 -30.00
C GLY A 174 45.19 14.53 -30.65
N ARG A 175 44.70 14.22 -31.84
CA ARG A 175 45.24 13.17 -32.72
C ARG A 175 46.75 13.37 -32.89
N GLN A 176 47.51 12.29 -32.77
CA GLN A 176 48.55 11.92 -33.73
C GLN A 176 48.38 10.46 -34.09
#